data_AF-A0A7X3QF42-F1
#
_entry.id   AF-A0A7X3QF42-F1
#
_cell.length_a   1.000
_cell.length_b   1.000
_cell.length_c   1.000
_cell.angle_alpha   90.00
_cell.angle_beta   90.00
_cell.angle_gamma   90.00
#
_symmetry.space_group_name_H-M   'P 1'
#
loop_
_entity.id
_entity.type
_entity.pdbx_description
1 polymer ?
#
loop_
_entity_poly.entity_id
_entity_poly.type
_entity_poly.pdbx_seq_one_letter_code
_entity_poly.pdbx_strand_id
1 'polypeptide(L)'
;PAGGPPARRAWLRVRVEPRPARRGGGVPAHAGLFSTAADLARFGRTLLGDGALDGARILTPLTVARMTSPATPAGMRDVRGLGWDIDSSYSANRGALFPVGSFGHTGFTGTSIWVDPSSRTFVVFLSNRGHPDGGGGVVALRGRVATLAAAAIMDRPAGRSAEDVERGVPGVQTGIDVLREEAFAQLRGARVALLTNRTGLARDGARTIDLLHESPDVDLRLLLGPEHGLGGAADGPVADARDAPTGLPIYSLYGDTRRPTGRMLGGVDTVVVDLQDAGARFYTYAATMAYVMEAAAERGLRVVVLDRPNPITGAAVEGPLLDDDQTGFTGYLPLPVRHGMTLGELARLFNAEREIGAQLDVVPLRGWRRDLWFDETGLTWVDPSPNLRTVTQAALYPGIGMIEGANLSVGRGTDTPFERLGAPWVDGTALAERLNARRLPGVRAYPVTFTPAAGPYAGQACSGIHLIVTDRDALRPVRLGVEIAAALHERHGAEFEIDRTLRLLGSLETLQRIEGGDDPAAIAAGWTAAEQAWLARRAPYLLY
;
A
#
# COMPACT_ATOMS: atom_id res chain seq x y z
N PRO A 1 -8.64 -57.99 -23.53
CA PRO A 1 -7.65 -58.31 -22.47
C PRO A 1 -7.08 -57.02 -21.86
N ALA A 2 -7.31 -56.61 -20.61
CA ALA A 2 -8.00 -57.14 -19.44
C ALA A 2 -8.61 -55.90 -18.74
N GLY A 3 -9.82 -55.92 -18.18
CA GLY A 3 -10.18 -56.82 -17.11
C GLY A 3 -9.59 -56.35 -15.77
N GLY A 4 -9.74 -55.08 -15.41
CA GLY A 4 -9.51 -54.60 -14.05
C GLY A 4 -10.84 -54.17 -13.43
N PRO A 5 -11.20 -54.62 -12.21
CA PRO A 5 -12.47 -54.22 -11.60
C PRO A 5 -12.48 -52.71 -11.35
N PRO A 6 -13.65 -52.04 -11.36
CA PRO A 6 -13.72 -50.66 -10.92
C PRO A 6 -13.18 -50.63 -9.50
N ALA A 7 -12.13 -49.85 -9.26
CA ALA A 7 -11.62 -49.60 -7.92
C ALA A 7 -12.82 -49.14 -7.09
N ARG A 8 -13.32 -50.02 -6.22
CA ARG A 8 -14.34 -49.66 -5.24
C ARG A 8 -13.80 -48.41 -4.57
N ARG A 9 -14.55 -47.30 -4.62
CA ARG A 9 -14.30 -46.13 -3.76
C ARG A 9 -14.41 -46.64 -2.33
N ALA A 10 -13.34 -47.19 -1.81
CA ALA A 10 -13.21 -47.55 -0.42
C ALA A 10 -13.19 -46.22 0.31
N TRP A 11 -14.27 -45.92 1.03
CA TRP A 11 -14.28 -44.80 1.96
C TRP A 11 -13.06 -44.97 2.88
N LEU A 12 -12.16 -43.99 2.86
CA LEU A 12 -11.07 -43.91 3.82
C LEU A 12 -11.69 -43.85 5.23
N ARG A 13 -11.64 -44.97 5.96
CA ARG A 13 -11.98 -45.00 7.38
C ARG A 13 -10.81 -44.41 8.16
N VAL A 14 -10.84 -43.09 8.34
CA VAL A 14 -9.85 -42.40 9.18
C VAL A 14 -10.27 -42.54 10.64
N ARG A 15 -9.45 -43.22 11.44
CA ARG A 15 -9.56 -43.19 12.91
C ARG A 15 -8.92 -41.89 13.40
N VAL A 16 -9.73 -40.91 13.80
CA VAL A 16 -9.25 -39.72 14.52
C VAL A 16 -9.41 -40.00 16.00
N GLU A 17 -8.37 -40.48 16.67
CA GLU A 17 -8.34 -40.65 18.13
C GLU A 17 -7.66 -39.42 18.77
N PRO A 18 -8.35 -38.64 19.62
CA PRO A 18 -7.69 -37.59 20.41
C PRO A 18 -6.61 -38.24 21.29
N ARG A 19 -5.36 -37.76 21.23
CA ARG A 19 -4.24 -38.31 22.03
C ARG A 19 -4.51 -38.43 23.56
N PRO A 20 -5.43 -37.69 24.22
CA PRO A 20 -5.79 -37.94 25.63
C PRO A 20 -6.84 -39.04 25.87
N ALA A 21 -7.62 -39.47 24.86
CA ALA A 21 -8.81 -40.32 25.06
C ALA A 21 -8.51 -41.77 25.46
N ARG A 22 -7.24 -42.22 25.37
CA ARG A 22 -6.83 -43.58 25.77
C ARG A 22 -6.93 -43.86 27.28
N ARG A 23 -7.12 -42.86 28.14
CA ARG A 23 -7.08 -43.05 29.60
C ARG A 23 -8.43 -43.04 30.33
N GLY A 24 -9.55 -42.70 29.67
CA GLY A 24 -10.77 -42.30 30.40
C GLY A 24 -12.12 -42.94 30.03
N GLY A 25 -12.23 -43.78 29.00
CA GLY A 25 -13.48 -44.52 28.68
C GLY A 25 -14.73 -43.69 28.36
N GLY A 26 -14.67 -42.35 28.35
CA GLY A 26 -15.79 -41.43 28.11
C GLY A 26 -15.64 -40.60 26.82
N VAL A 27 -16.75 -39.99 26.39
CA VAL A 27 -16.78 -39.07 25.24
C VAL A 27 -16.24 -37.70 25.68
N PRO A 28 -15.12 -37.20 25.12
CA PRO A 28 -14.62 -35.88 25.46
C PRO A 28 -15.54 -34.80 24.86
N ALA A 29 -16.04 -33.89 25.68
CA ALA A 29 -16.92 -32.81 25.22
C ALA A 29 -16.20 -31.73 24.38
N HIS A 30 -14.86 -31.70 24.41
CA HIS A 30 -14.04 -30.68 23.74
C HIS A 30 -13.50 -31.12 22.36
N ALA A 31 -13.57 -32.42 22.03
CA ALA A 31 -13.11 -32.99 20.76
C ALA A 31 -13.67 -34.41 20.56
N GLY A 32 -13.95 -34.81 19.31
CA GLY A 32 -14.34 -36.19 18.99
C GLY A 32 -15.75 -36.37 18.41
N LEU A 33 -16.48 -35.29 18.15
CA LEU A 33 -17.72 -35.33 17.38
C LEU A 33 -17.43 -35.32 15.87
N PHE A 34 -18.18 -36.12 15.12
CA PHE A 34 -18.14 -36.17 13.67
C PHE A 34 -19.50 -35.80 13.11
N SER A 35 -19.51 -34.96 12.08
CA SER A 35 -20.74 -34.48 11.47
C SER A 35 -20.47 -34.06 10.03
N THR A 36 -21.52 -33.78 9.27
CA THR A 36 -21.42 -33.32 7.88
C THR A 36 -21.48 -31.80 7.79
N ALA A 37 -21.08 -31.23 6.65
CA ALA A 37 -21.27 -29.81 6.39
C ALA A 37 -22.77 -29.43 6.41
N ALA A 38 -23.66 -30.34 5.98
CA ALA A 38 -25.10 -30.13 6.01
C ALA A 38 -25.66 -30.04 7.44
N ASP A 39 -25.15 -30.86 8.36
CA ASP A 39 -25.53 -30.83 9.77
C ASP A 39 -24.99 -29.57 10.47
N LEU A 40 -23.73 -29.20 10.21
CA LEU A 40 -23.17 -27.94 10.71
C LEU A 40 -23.88 -26.71 10.14
N ALA A 41 -24.40 -26.80 8.92
CA ALA A 41 -25.25 -25.77 8.34
C ALA A 41 -26.62 -25.67 9.03
N ARG A 42 -27.17 -26.77 9.57
CA ARG A 42 -28.34 -26.70 10.48
C ARG A 42 -27.96 -25.96 11.75
N PHE A 43 -26.81 -26.27 12.35
CA PHE A 43 -26.33 -25.59 13.56
C PHE A 43 -26.08 -24.08 13.35
N GLY A 44 -25.42 -23.69 12.27
CA GLY A 44 -25.23 -22.28 11.90
C GLY A 44 -26.56 -21.54 11.72
N ARG A 45 -27.54 -22.15 11.04
CA ARG A 45 -28.90 -21.58 10.90
C ARG A 45 -29.64 -21.46 12.23
N THR A 46 -29.48 -22.41 13.15
CA THR A 46 -30.04 -22.31 14.51
C THR A 46 -29.48 -21.09 15.24
N LEU A 47 -28.17 -20.80 15.12
CA LEU A 47 -27.54 -19.64 15.75
C LEU A 47 -27.99 -18.32 15.10
N LEU A 48 -28.14 -18.28 13.77
CA LEU A 48 -28.70 -17.14 13.04
C LEU A 48 -30.21 -16.94 13.23
N GLY A 49 -30.90 -17.96 13.76
CA GLY A 49 -32.32 -17.98 14.08
C GLY A 49 -32.59 -17.82 15.58
N ASP A 50 -31.67 -17.22 16.34
CA ASP A 50 -31.80 -16.98 17.78
C ASP A 50 -32.17 -18.22 18.59
N GLY A 51 -31.58 -19.35 18.20
CA GLY A 51 -31.72 -20.64 18.87
C GLY A 51 -32.89 -21.49 18.37
N ALA A 52 -33.59 -21.06 17.31
CA ALA A 52 -34.67 -21.82 16.69
C ALA A 52 -34.32 -22.30 15.27
N LEU A 53 -34.81 -23.47 14.90
CA LEU A 53 -34.69 -24.04 13.55
C LEU A 53 -35.91 -24.92 13.26
N ASP A 54 -36.48 -24.82 12.06
CA ASP A 54 -37.59 -25.69 11.58
C ASP A 54 -38.77 -25.80 12.57
N GLY A 55 -39.13 -24.70 13.26
CA GLY A 55 -40.23 -24.67 14.24
C GLY A 55 -39.90 -25.19 15.64
N ALA A 56 -38.69 -25.69 15.87
CA ALA A 56 -38.22 -26.14 17.19
C ALA A 56 -37.25 -25.13 17.83
N ARG A 57 -37.39 -24.90 19.14
CA ARG A 57 -36.46 -24.08 19.93
C ARG A 57 -35.43 -24.96 20.63
N ILE A 58 -34.17 -24.81 20.24
CA ILE A 58 -33.02 -25.53 20.79
C ILE A 58 -32.34 -24.72 21.89
N LEU A 59 -32.19 -23.40 21.67
CA LEU A 59 -31.64 -22.44 22.63
C LEU A 59 -32.59 -21.24 22.77
N THR A 60 -32.53 -20.57 23.92
CA THR A 60 -33.22 -19.28 24.07
C THR A 60 -32.45 -18.18 23.34
N PRO A 61 -33.09 -17.10 22.86
CA PRO A 61 -32.39 -15.98 22.24
C PRO A 61 -31.34 -15.37 23.16
N LEU A 62 -31.63 -15.30 24.46
CA LEU A 62 -30.69 -14.78 25.47
C LEU A 62 -29.46 -15.68 25.60
N THR A 63 -29.61 -17.00 25.50
CA THR A 63 -28.47 -17.93 25.50
C THR A 63 -27.59 -17.71 24.28
N VAL A 64 -28.18 -17.55 23.09
CA VAL A 64 -27.43 -17.27 21.86
C VAL A 64 -26.70 -15.93 21.96
N ALA A 65 -27.40 -14.87 22.36
CA ALA A 65 -26.78 -13.55 22.56
C ALA A 65 -25.63 -13.59 23.57
N ARG A 66 -25.80 -14.32 24.68
CA ARG A 66 -24.77 -14.42 25.72
C ARG A 66 -23.54 -15.20 25.26
N MET A 67 -23.72 -16.26 24.47
CA MET A 67 -22.59 -17.08 24.02
C MET A 67 -21.79 -16.43 22.88
N THR A 68 -22.43 -15.58 22.07
CA THR A 68 -21.80 -14.90 20.93
C THR A 68 -21.32 -13.49 21.24
N SER A 69 -21.62 -12.97 22.44
CA SER A 69 -21.08 -11.70 22.94
C SER A 69 -19.70 -11.89 23.59
N PRO A 70 -18.85 -10.84 23.64
CA PRO A 70 -17.61 -10.87 24.39
C PRO A 70 -17.81 -11.34 25.84
N ALA A 71 -17.08 -12.39 26.19
CA ALA A 71 -17.01 -12.96 27.53
C ALA A 71 -15.58 -12.91 28.09
N THR A 72 -14.60 -12.44 27.30
CA THR A 72 -13.25 -12.15 27.79
C THR A 72 -13.26 -10.92 28.72
N PRO A 73 -12.47 -10.92 29.81
CA PRO A 73 -12.26 -9.73 30.64
C PRO A 73 -11.81 -8.51 29.84
N ALA A 74 -12.31 -7.33 30.25
CA ALA A 74 -11.93 -6.06 29.64
C ALA A 74 -10.41 -5.85 29.72
N GLY A 75 -9.80 -5.44 28.61
CA GLY A 75 -8.36 -5.20 28.49
C GLY A 75 -7.53 -6.39 28.00
N MET A 76 -8.11 -7.59 27.85
CA MET A 76 -7.45 -8.69 27.15
C MET A 76 -7.52 -8.52 25.63
N ARG A 77 -6.41 -8.86 24.97
CA ARG A 77 -6.21 -8.75 23.50
C ARG A 77 -7.16 -9.63 22.69
N ASP A 78 -7.41 -10.86 23.14
CA ASP A 78 -8.22 -11.84 22.40
C ASP A 78 -9.68 -11.77 22.84
N VAL A 79 -10.55 -11.32 21.95
CA VAL A 79 -11.99 -11.25 22.21
C VAL A 79 -12.62 -12.59 21.87
N ARG A 80 -13.21 -13.24 22.88
CA ARG A 80 -13.89 -14.53 22.76
C ARG A 80 -15.25 -14.47 23.42
N GLY A 81 -16.19 -15.22 22.85
CA GLY A 81 -17.47 -15.53 23.47
C GLY A 81 -17.40 -16.84 24.28
N LEU A 82 -18.55 -17.30 24.77
CA LEU A 82 -18.63 -18.59 25.45
C LEU A 82 -18.60 -19.72 24.43
N GLY A 83 -17.39 -20.25 24.17
CA GLY A 83 -17.14 -21.32 23.19
C GLY A 83 -16.84 -20.83 21.77
N TRP A 84 -16.73 -19.51 21.58
CA TRP A 84 -16.53 -18.90 20.27
C TRP A 84 -15.33 -17.96 20.24
N ASP A 85 -14.63 -17.98 19.12
CA ASP A 85 -13.68 -16.95 18.75
C ASP A 85 -14.43 -15.77 18.10
N ILE A 86 -14.09 -14.53 18.47
CA ILE A 86 -14.72 -13.31 17.91
C ILE A 86 -13.65 -12.46 17.23
N ASP A 87 -12.59 -12.12 17.97
CA ASP A 87 -11.45 -11.35 17.48
C ASP A 87 -10.21 -11.67 18.32
N SER A 88 -9.64 -12.84 18.08
CA SER A 88 -8.37 -13.29 18.66
C SER A 88 -7.25 -13.34 17.63
N SER A 89 -6.03 -13.51 18.14
CA SER A 89 -4.85 -13.87 17.34
C SER A 89 -5.03 -15.08 16.40
N TYR A 90 -6.07 -15.90 16.59
CA TYR A 90 -6.36 -17.07 15.76
C TYR A 90 -7.54 -16.87 14.79
N SER A 91 -8.17 -15.69 14.76
CA SER A 91 -9.40 -15.42 13.99
C SER A 91 -9.17 -15.19 12.49
N ALA A 92 -7.99 -15.48 11.95
CA ALA A 92 -7.70 -15.30 10.53
C ALA A 92 -8.65 -16.11 9.60
N ASN A 93 -9.30 -17.16 10.11
CA ASN A 93 -10.32 -17.91 9.38
C ASN A 93 -11.67 -17.17 9.25
N ARG A 94 -11.83 -16.00 9.89
CA ARG A 94 -12.89 -15.02 9.60
C ARG A 94 -12.82 -14.50 8.17
N GLY A 95 -11.63 -14.46 7.58
CA GLY A 95 -11.42 -13.74 6.33
C GLY A 95 -11.38 -12.22 6.54
N ALA A 96 -11.22 -11.49 5.45
CA ALA A 96 -10.97 -10.04 5.49
C ALA A 96 -12.25 -9.20 5.54
N LEU A 97 -13.40 -9.77 5.15
CA LEU A 97 -14.63 -9.01 4.94
C LEU A 97 -15.68 -9.19 6.04
N PHE A 98 -15.76 -10.36 6.69
CA PHE A 98 -16.69 -10.53 7.79
C PHE A 98 -16.29 -9.62 8.97
N PRO A 99 -17.23 -8.85 9.56
CA PRO A 99 -16.90 -7.81 10.53
C PRO A 99 -16.49 -8.39 11.89
N VAL A 100 -15.80 -7.57 12.69
CA VAL A 100 -15.62 -7.85 14.13
C VAL A 100 -17.01 -7.82 14.77
N GLY A 101 -17.40 -8.89 15.45
CA GLY A 101 -18.78 -9.14 15.90
C GLY A 101 -19.44 -10.36 15.23
N SER A 102 -18.87 -10.83 14.11
CA SER A 102 -19.03 -12.21 13.66
C SER A 102 -18.15 -13.14 14.53
N PHE A 103 -18.46 -14.44 14.54
CA PHE A 103 -17.82 -15.38 15.45
C PHE A 103 -17.65 -16.76 14.83
N GLY A 104 -16.69 -17.54 15.31
CA GLY A 104 -16.46 -18.88 14.78
C GLY A 104 -15.47 -19.69 15.59
N HIS A 105 -15.11 -20.86 15.07
CA HIS A 105 -14.11 -21.71 15.70
C HIS A 105 -13.44 -22.61 14.67
N THR A 106 -12.25 -23.10 15.02
CA THR A 106 -11.46 -24.01 14.19
C THR A 106 -11.40 -25.41 14.79
N GLY A 107 -11.11 -26.41 13.95
CA GLY A 107 -10.83 -27.77 14.35
C GLY A 107 -9.43 -28.20 13.92
N PHE A 108 -8.83 -29.07 14.75
CA PHE A 108 -7.47 -29.57 14.60
C PHE A 108 -7.19 -30.18 13.22
N THR A 109 -8.15 -30.92 12.67
CA THR A 109 -7.99 -31.64 11.39
C THR A 109 -7.97 -30.73 10.17
N GLY A 110 -8.22 -29.43 10.31
CA GLY A 110 -8.34 -28.58 9.15
C GLY A 110 -9.70 -27.88 9.00
N THR A 111 -10.63 -28.10 9.92
CA THR A 111 -12.01 -27.60 9.81
C THR A 111 -12.22 -26.20 10.41
N SER A 112 -13.27 -25.51 9.99
CA SER A 112 -13.77 -24.31 10.64
C SER A 112 -15.25 -24.08 10.36
N ILE A 113 -15.91 -23.37 11.29
CA ILE A 113 -17.19 -22.71 11.06
C ILE A 113 -17.04 -21.24 11.46
N TRP A 114 -17.58 -20.34 10.65
CA TRP A 114 -17.67 -18.92 10.95
C TRP A 114 -19.09 -18.43 10.64
N VAL A 115 -19.69 -17.67 11.55
CA VAL A 115 -21.08 -17.22 11.50
C VAL A 115 -21.09 -15.71 11.66
N ASP A 116 -21.78 -15.02 10.75
CA ASP A 116 -21.99 -13.59 10.81
C ASP A 116 -23.49 -13.28 10.93
N PRO A 117 -23.95 -12.86 12.12
CA PRO A 117 -25.34 -12.45 12.34
C PRO A 117 -25.77 -11.29 11.46
N SER A 118 -24.85 -10.36 11.14
CA SER A 118 -25.20 -9.12 10.44
C SER A 118 -25.62 -9.36 8.99
N SER A 119 -24.86 -10.17 8.25
CA SER A 119 -25.21 -10.62 6.90
C SER A 119 -26.06 -11.89 6.85
N ARG A 120 -26.49 -12.41 8.01
CA ARG A 120 -27.24 -13.68 8.16
C ARG A 120 -26.58 -14.84 7.40
N THR A 121 -25.26 -14.90 7.43
CA THR A 121 -24.44 -15.83 6.65
C THR A 121 -23.55 -16.68 7.55
N PHE A 122 -23.16 -17.86 7.07
CA PHE A 122 -22.13 -18.67 7.71
C PHE A 122 -21.31 -19.42 6.66
N VAL A 123 -20.07 -19.76 7.03
CA VAL A 123 -19.14 -20.53 6.21
C VAL A 123 -18.70 -21.75 6.99
N VAL A 124 -18.92 -22.93 6.40
CA VAL A 124 -18.39 -24.20 6.91
C VAL A 124 -17.30 -24.67 5.96
N PHE A 125 -16.10 -24.86 6.48
CA PHE A 125 -14.98 -25.43 5.74
C PHE A 125 -14.53 -26.72 6.42
N LEU A 126 -14.69 -27.85 5.73
CA LEU A 126 -14.25 -29.16 6.23
C LEU A 126 -13.06 -29.65 5.42
N SER A 127 -11.90 -29.78 6.06
CA SER A 127 -10.73 -30.43 5.46
C SER A 127 -10.14 -31.45 6.42
N ASN A 128 -9.29 -32.33 5.88
CA ASN A 128 -8.54 -33.33 6.62
C ASN A 128 -7.04 -33.12 6.40
N ARG A 129 -6.56 -31.90 6.65
CA ARG A 129 -5.14 -31.50 6.59
C ARG A 129 -4.22 -32.42 7.40
N GLY A 130 -4.76 -33.04 8.44
CA GLY A 130 -4.02 -34.01 9.26
C GLY A 130 -3.57 -35.26 8.50
N HIS A 131 -4.11 -35.54 7.31
CA HIS A 131 -3.84 -36.77 6.56
C HIS A 131 -2.98 -36.52 5.31
N PRO A 132 -2.06 -37.44 4.95
CA PRO A 132 -1.64 -38.61 5.71
C PRO A 132 -0.64 -38.29 6.83
N ASP A 133 0.18 -37.26 6.66
CA ASP A 133 1.39 -37.05 7.48
C ASP A 133 1.30 -35.80 8.39
N GLY A 134 0.15 -35.13 8.41
CA GLY A 134 -0.07 -33.93 9.22
C GLY A 134 0.68 -32.67 8.77
N GLY A 135 1.23 -32.65 7.56
CA GLY A 135 1.92 -31.51 6.93
C GLY A 135 1.00 -30.48 6.23
N GLY A 136 1.51 -29.28 5.93
CA GLY A 136 0.80 -28.20 5.21
C GLY A 136 -0.05 -27.27 6.10
N GLY A 137 -0.54 -26.14 5.56
CA GLY A 137 -1.35 -25.17 6.31
C GLY A 137 -2.64 -24.83 5.58
N VAL A 138 -3.79 -24.82 6.28
CA VAL A 138 -5.09 -24.43 5.69
C VAL A 138 -5.62 -23.10 6.23
N VAL A 139 -4.86 -22.41 7.08
CA VAL A 139 -5.29 -21.14 7.70
C VAL A 139 -5.57 -20.09 6.63
N ALA A 140 -4.62 -19.87 5.71
CA ALA A 140 -4.80 -18.93 4.60
C ALA A 140 -5.97 -19.33 3.68
N LEU A 141 -6.14 -20.64 3.41
CA LEU A 141 -7.24 -21.12 2.57
C LEU A 141 -8.60 -20.88 3.21
N ARG A 142 -8.75 -21.15 4.53
CA ARG A 142 -9.99 -20.86 5.27
C ARG A 142 -10.34 -19.37 5.21
N GLY A 143 -9.35 -18.50 5.45
CA GLY A 143 -9.54 -17.06 5.37
C GLY A 143 -9.97 -16.61 3.96
N ARG A 144 -9.33 -17.13 2.90
CA ARG A 144 -9.73 -16.84 1.51
C ARG A 144 -11.14 -17.32 1.18
N VAL A 145 -11.52 -18.53 1.60
CA VAL A 145 -12.88 -19.05 1.39
C VAL A 145 -13.91 -18.20 2.12
N ALA A 146 -13.63 -17.80 3.36
CA ALA A 146 -14.50 -16.91 4.12
C ALA A 146 -14.63 -15.52 3.47
N THR A 147 -13.53 -14.94 3.01
CA THR A 147 -13.52 -13.69 2.23
C THR A 147 -14.37 -13.80 0.96
N LEU A 148 -14.23 -14.89 0.19
CA LEU A 148 -14.99 -15.09 -1.05
C LEU A 148 -16.49 -15.28 -0.77
N ALA A 149 -16.84 -16.01 0.29
CA ALA A 149 -18.23 -16.19 0.68
C ALA A 149 -18.86 -14.89 1.18
N ALA A 150 -18.13 -14.10 1.98
CA ALA A 150 -18.55 -12.77 2.40
C ALA A 150 -18.74 -11.85 1.19
N ALA A 151 -17.79 -11.81 0.26
CA ALA A 151 -17.87 -11.00 -0.96
C ALA A 151 -19.06 -11.37 -1.85
N ALA A 152 -19.53 -12.62 -1.79
CA ALA A 152 -20.64 -13.10 -2.61
C ALA A 152 -22.03 -12.79 -2.01
N ILE A 153 -22.13 -12.42 -0.73
CA ILE A 153 -23.41 -12.33 -0.01
C ILE A 153 -23.58 -11.02 0.77
N MET A 154 -22.50 -10.45 1.29
CA MET A 154 -22.55 -9.16 1.97
C MET A 154 -22.76 -8.05 0.92
N ASP A 155 -23.90 -7.38 0.99
CA ASP A 155 -24.00 -6.05 0.43
C ASP A 155 -22.92 -5.17 1.06
N ARG A 156 -22.22 -4.42 0.21
CA ARG A 156 -21.10 -3.57 0.61
C ARG A 156 -21.42 -2.82 1.92
N PRO A 157 -20.52 -2.80 2.93
CA PRO A 157 -20.69 -1.89 4.06
C PRO A 157 -20.91 -0.49 3.49
N ALA A 158 -21.88 0.26 4.04
CA ALA A 158 -22.30 1.57 3.54
C ALA A 158 -21.09 2.42 3.14
N GLY A 159 -20.83 2.43 1.83
CA GLY A 159 -19.51 2.63 1.24
C GLY A 159 -19.61 2.33 -0.25
N ARG A 160 -20.42 3.15 -0.93
CA ARG A 160 -20.72 3.22 -2.37
C ARG A 160 -21.40 1.99 -2.99
N SER A 161 -22.49 2.26 -3.69
CA SER A 161 -23.48 1.28 -4.16
C SER A 161 -22.97 0.44 -5.34
N ALA A 162 -23.62 -0.69 -5.63
CA ALA A 162 -23.41 -1.45 -6.86
C ALA A 162 -23.97 -0.73 -8.11
N GLU A 163 -24.91 0.21 -7.92
CA GLU A 163 -25.32 1.14 -8.98
C GLU A 163 -24.18 2.05 -9.43
N ASP A 164 -23.17 2.34 -8.58
CA ASP A 164 -21.96 3.10 -8.95
C ASP A 164 -20.95 2.27 -9.80
N VAL A 165 -21.19 0.96 -9.93
CA VAL A 165 -20.36 0.06 -10.77
C VAL A 165 -21.01 -0.15 -12.14
N GLU A 166 -22.34 -0.18 -12.22
CA GLU A 166 -23.08 -0.25 -13.50
C GLU A 166 -23.40 1.12 -14.11
N ARG A 167 -23.57 2.17 -13.30
CA ARG A 167 -23.38 3.55 -13.74
C ARG A 167 -21.96 3.91 -13.36
N GLY A 168 -21.03 3.76 -14.30
CA GLY A 168 -19.64 4.09 -14.06
C GLY A 168 -19.53 5.39 -13.28
N VAL A 169 -18.89 5.36 -12.10
CA VAL A 169 -18.14 6.52 -11.63
C VAL A 169 -17.42 7.01 -12.89
N PRO A 170 -17.60 8.25 -13.35
CA PRO A 170 -16.78 8.76 -14.42
C PRO A 170 -15.34 8.61 -13.92
N GLY A 171 -14.66 7.55 -14.38
CA GLY A 171 -13.35 7.19 -13.85
C GLY A 171 -12.44 8.39 -14.00
N VAL A 172 -11.57 8.60 -13.03
CA VAL A 172 -10.71 9.78 -13.01
C VAL A 172 -10.02 9.90 -14.35
N GLN A 173 -10.15 11.07 -14.98
CA GLN A 173 -9.41 11.38 -16.19
C GLN A 173 -8.12 12.06 -15.77
N THR A 174 -6.99 11.47 -16.16
CA THR A 174 -5.67 12.07 -15.98
C THR A 174 -5.50 13.28 -16.89
N GLY A 175 -4.46 14.09 -16.68
CA GLY A 175 -4.17 15.23 -17.57
C GLY A 175 -4.05 14.83 -19.05
N ILE A 176 -3.50 13.64 -19.35
CA ILE A 176 -3.45 13.14 -20.74
C ILE A 176 -4.83 12.74 -21.28
N ASP A 177 -5.70 12.17 -20.45
CA ASP A 177 -7.08 11.85 -20.86
C ASP A 177 -7.85 13.13 -21.21
N VAL A 178 -7.73 14.15 -20.36
CA VAL A 178 -8.37 15.46 -20.56
C VAL A 178 -7.82 16.14 -21.80
N LEU A 179 -6.49 16.18 -21.96
CA LEU A 179 -5.85 16.79 -23.11
C LEU A 179 -6.26 16.11 -24.42
N ARG A 180 -6.38 14.77 -24.43
CA ARG A 180 -6.83 14.00 -25.58
C ARG A 180 -8.30 14.26 -25.90
N GLU A 181 -9.16 14.32 -24.89
CA GLU A 181 -10.59 14.65 -25.05
C GLU A 181 -10.78 16.04 -25.66
N GLU A 182 -9.91 16.99 -25.30
CA GLU A 182 -9.86 18.35 -25.87
C GLU A 182 -9.11 18.43 -27.20
N ALA A 183 -8.88 17.28 -27.87
CA ALA A 183 -8.19 17.18 -29.15
C ALA A 183 -6.83 17.91 -29.16
N PHE A 184 -6.08 17.79 -28.06
CA PHE A 184 -4.75 18.39 -27.86
C PHE A 184 -4.70 19.90 -28.10
N ALA A 185 -5.83 20.62 -27.97
CA ALA A 185 -5.94 22.03 -28.33
C ALA A 185 -4.87 22.91 -27.68
N GLN A 186 -4.49 22.60 -26.44
CA GLN A 186 -3.45 23.34 -25.72
C GLN A 186 -2.04 23.17 -26.32
N LEU A 187 -1.77 22.10 -27.07
CA LEU A 187 -0.46 21.80 -27.67
C LEU A 187 -0.43 22.00 -29.20
N ARG A 188 -1.49 22.57 -29.80
CA ARG A 188 -1.57 22.70 -31.25
C ARG A 188 -0.41 23.53 -31.81
N GLY A 189 0.35 22.93 -32.73
CA GLY A 189 1.53 23.51 -33.37
C GLY A 189 2.77 23.56 -32.49
N ALA A 190 2.73 23.02 -31.27
CA ALA A 190 3.86 23.04 -30.35
C ALA A 190 4.93 22.01 -30.74
N ARG A 191 6.19 22.37 -30.56
CA ARG A 191 7.35 21.46 -30.69
C ARG A 191 7.73 20.99 -29.30
N VAL A 192 7.38 19.75 -29.00
CA VAL A 192 7.29 19.23 -27.63
C VAL A 192 8.51 18.39 -27.25
N ALA A 193 9.05 18.65 -26.06
CA ALA A 193 9.81 17.68 -25.28
C ALA A 193 8.90 17.06 -24.22
N LEU A 194 8.90 15.74 -24.07
CA LEU A 194 8.06 15.05 -23.08
C LEU A 194 8.93 14.46 -21.95
N LEU A 195 8.78 14.98 -20.73
CA LEU A 195 9.25 14.34 -19.50
C LEU A 195 8.25 13.27 -19.07
N THR A 196 8.62 11.99 -19.22
CA THR A 196 7.73 10.88 -18.88
C THR A 196 8.49 9.59 -18.55
N ASN A 197 7.76 8.54 -18.19
CA ASN A 197 8.21 7.16 -18.07
C ASN A 197 7.04 6.21 -18.38
N ARG A 198 7.18 4.92 -18.07
CA ARG A 198 6.16 3.89 -18.27
C ARG A 198 4.80 4.17 -17.63
N THR A 199 4.73 5.12 -16.69
CA THR A 199 3.49 5.53 -16.01
C THR A 199 2.71 6.58 -16.77
N GLY A 200 3.33 7.21 -17.79
CA GLY A 200 2.69 8.13 -18.72
C GLY A 200 1.72 7.42 -19.65
N LEU A 201 0.60 6.96 -19.10
CA LEU A 201 -0.47 6.26 -19.78
C LEU A 201 -1.80 6.99 -19.58
N ALA A 202 -2.62 6.99 -20.62
CA ALA A 202 -4.04 7.31 -20.55
C ALA A 202 -4.81 6.17 -19.87
N ARG A 203 -6.07 6.43 -19.51
CA ARG A 203 -6.96 5.48 -18.83
C ARG A 203 -7.17 4.18 -19.61
N ASP A 204 -7.15 4.25 -20.94
CA ASP A 204 -7.27 3.09 -21.83
C ASP A 204 -5.94 2.33 -22.03
N GLY A 205 -4.85 2.78 -21.40
CA GLY A 205 -3.52 2.19 -21.49
C GLY A 205 -2.67 2.73 -22.64
N ALA A 206 -3.16 3.67 -23.45
CA ALA A 206 -2.35 4.29 -24.50
C ALA A 206 -1.20 5.11 -23.90
N ARG A 207 0.01 4.98 -24.45
CA ARG A 207 1.17 5.75 -23.97
C ARG A 207 1.01 7.22 -24.36
N THR A 208 1.33 8.13 -23.45
CA THR A 208 1.40 9.57 -23.75
C THR A 208 2.38 9.85 -24.88
N ILE A 209 3.46 9.08 -24.97
CA ILE A 209 4.42 9.11 -26.09
C ILE A 209 3.71 8.89 -27.43
N ASP A 210 2.91 7.83 -27.54
CA ASP A 210 2.22 7.48 -28.78
C ASP A 210 1.14 8.50 -29.12
N LEU A 211 0.34 8.88 -28.13
CA LEU A 211 -0.75 9.84 -28.30
C LEU A 211 -0.25 11.20 -28.81
N LEU A 212 0.90 11.68 -28.33
CA LEU A 212 1.49 12.93 -28.80
C LEU A 212 2.23 12.76 -30.13
N HIS A 213 2.86 11.60 -30.37
CA HIS A 213 3.60 11.34 -31.62
C HIS A 213 2.68 11.14 -32.83
N GLU A 214 1.53 10.50 -32.64
CA GLU A 214 0.55 10.22 -33.70
C GLU A 214 -0.37 11.41 -33.99
N SER A 215 -0.41 12.40 -33.09
CA SER A 215 -1.25 13.58 -33.25
C SER A 215 -0.71 14.49 -34.38
N PRO A 216 -1.53 14.85 -35.38
CA PRO A 216 -1.12 15.79 -36.43
C PRO A 216 -0.95 17.22 -35.91
N ASP A 217 -1.48 17.52 -34.73
CA ASP A 217 -1.45 18.85 -34.11
C ASP A 217 -0.23 19.06 -33.21
N VAL A 218 0.54 18.01 -32.89
CA VAL A 218 1.66 18.09 -31.95
C VAL A 218 2.93 17.56 -32.60
N ASP A 219 4.01 18.33 -32.53
CA ASP A 219 5.31 17.92 -33.05
C ASP A 219 6.21 17.43 -31.91
N LEU A 220 6.07 16.15 -31.54
CA LEU A 220 6.88 15.54 -30.47
C LEU A 220 8.31 15.27 -30.95
N ARG A 221 9.29 15.97 -30.37
CA ARG A 221 10.69 15.97 -30.84
C ARG A 221 11.62 15.07 -30.06
N LEU A 222 11.40 14.93 -28.75
CA LEU A 222 12.30 14.19 -27.86
C LEU A 222 11.61 13.78 -26.55
N LEU A 223 12.22 12.83 -25.88
CA LEU A 223 11.79 12.32 -24.57
C LEU A 223 12.86 12.60 -23.52
N LEU A 224 12.42 12.98 -22.32
CA LEU A 224 13.25 13.16 -21.14
C LEU A 224 12.85 12.07 -20.12
N GLY A 225 13.80 11.22 -19.74
CA GLY A 225 13.58 10.17 -18.75
C GLY A 225 14.04 10.61 -17.35
N PRO A 226 13.22 10.45 -16.29
CA PRO A 226 13.63 10.76 -14.92
C PRO A 226 14.50 9.62 -14.33
N GLU A 227 14.65 9.61 -13.00
CA GLU A 227 15.17 8.44 -12.27
C GLU A 227 14.42 7.15 -12.68
N HIS A 228 15.17 6.05 -12.82
CA HIS A 228 14.75 4.75 -13.39
C HIS A 228 14.50 4.71 -14.90
N GLY A 229 14.64 5.87 -15.59
CA GLY A 229 14.49 6.01 -17.03
C GLY A 229 13.06 5.79 -17.55
N LEU A 230 12.88 5.84 -18.86
CA LEU A 230 11.56 5.66 -19.50
C LEU A 230 10.90 4.32 -19.16
N GLY A 231 11.68 3.25 -19.08
CA GLY A 231 11.17 1.90 -18.77
C GLY A 231 10.83 1.66 -17.30
N GLY A 232 11.14 2.58 -16.39
CA GLY A 232 10.85 2.47 -14.94
C GLY A 232 11.41 1.22 -14.24
N ALA A 233 12.37 0.53 -14.87
CA ALA A 233 12.86 -0.78 -14.44
C ALA A 233 14.33 -0.77 -13.98
N ALA A 234 15.05 0.34 -14.20
CA ALA A 234 16.46 0.44 -13.87
C ALA A 234 16.67 0.86 -12.41
N ASP A 235 17.58 0.20 -11.71
CA ASP A 235 18.03 0.59 -10.37
C ASP A 235 19.39 1.33 -10.50
N GLY A 236 19.34 2.63 -10.84
CA GLY A 236 20.51 3.49 -11.06
C GLY A 236 20.46 4.36 -12.33
N PRO A 237 21.59 5.00 -12.71
CA PRO A 237 21.69 5.82 -13.92
C PRO A 237 21.36 5.07 -15.20
N VAL A 238 20.60 5.72 -16.06
CA VAL A 238 20.22 5.23 -17.39
C VAL A 238 20.91 6.10 -18.43
N ALA A 239 21.45 5.49 -19.48
CA ALA A 239 22.08 6.22 -20.60
C ALA A 239 21.03 6.76 -21.59
N ASP A 240 21.45 7.71 -22.41
CA ASP A 240 20.66 8.18 -23.55
C ASP A 240 20.33 7.02 -24.50
N ALA A 241 19.14 7.07 -25.10
CA ALA A 241 18.61 5.98 -25.91
C ALA A 241 17.69 6.50 -27.04
N ARG A 242 17.00 5.58 -27.73
CA ARG A 242 15.88 5.90 -28.61
C ARG A 242 14.67 5.07 -28.25
N ASP A 243 13.48 5.66 -28.30
CA ASP A 243 12.24 4.91 -28.13
C ASP A 243 12.05 4.04 -29.36
N ALA A 244 11.93 2.72 -29.17
CA ALA A 244 11.94 1.78 -30.29
C ALA A 244 10.73 1.94 -31.24
N PRO A 245 9.49 2.18 -30.75
CA PRO A 245 8.34 2.44 -31.62
C PRO A 245 8.43 3.75 -32.41
N THR A 246 8.81 4.86 -31.79
CA THR A 246 8.75 6.19 -32.42
C THR A 246 10.07 6.65 -33.04
N GLY A 247 11.19 6.02 -32.68
CA GLY A 247 12.53 6.43 -33.07
C GLY A 247 13.04 7.70 -32.39
N LEU A 248 12.25 8.32 -31.50
CA LEU A 248 12.58 9.58 -30.84
C LEU A 248 13.79 9.44 -29.91
N PRO A 249 14.67 10.46 -29.83
CA PRO A 249 15.77 10.46 -28.89
C PRO A 249 15.26 10.55 -27.44
N ILE A 250 15.91 9.80 -26.55
CA ILE A 250 15.67 9.77 -25.11
C ILE A 250 16.91 10.33 -24.42
N TYR A 251 16.73 11.37 -23.62
CA TYR A 251 17.78 11.91 -22.75
C TYR A 251 17.50 11.59 -21.29
N SER A 252 18.51 11.10 -20.58
CA SER A 252 18.40 10.81 -19.14
C SER A 252 18.62 12.06 -18.30
N LEU A 253 17.69 12.32 -17.37
CA LEU A 253 17.77 13.40 -16.38
C LEU A 253 18.14 12.88 -14.98
N TYR A 254 18.97 11.84 -14.92
CA TYR A 254 19.47 11.26 -13.68
C TYR A 254 20.99 11.05 -13.71
N GLY A 255 21.62 11.04 -12.53
CA GLY A 255 23.08 11.01 -12.39
C GLY A 255 23.67 12.43 -12.47
N ASP A 256 24.64 12.61 -13.37
CA ASP A 256 25.38 13.88 -13.54
C ASP A 256 24.54 14.97 -14.21
N THR A 257 23.55 14.58 -15.03
CA THR A 257 22.65 15.51 -15.70
C THR A 257 21.26 15.39 -15.11
N ARG A 258 20.84 16.37 -14.30
CA ARG A 258 19.48 16.41 -13.70
C ARG A 258 18.63 17.56 -14.22
N ARG A 259 19.24 18.47 -14.99
CA ARG A 259 18.59 19.55 -15.71
C ARG A 259 18.81 19.32 -17.20
N PRO A 260 17.77 19.44 -18.05
CA PRO A 260 17.96 19.35 -19.48
C PRO A 260 18.86 20.47 -19.96
N THR A 261 19.82 20.15 -20.82
CA THR A 261 20.76 21.13 -21.35
C THR A 261 20.15 21.91 -22.51
N GLY A 262 20.66 23.11 -22.81
CA GLY A 262 20.21 23.88 -23.98
C GLY A 262 20.38 23.14 -25.31
N ARG A 263 21.39 22.26 -25.41
CA ARG A 263 21.57 21.39 -26.58
C ARG A 263 20.43 20.38 -26.72
N MET A 264 19.98 19.79 -25.60
CA MET A 264 18.86 18.83 -25.61
C MET A 264 17.57 19.52 -26.05
N LEU A 265 17.30 20.72 -25.54
CA LEU A 265 16.07 21.46 -25.83
C LEU A 265 16.10 22.25 -27.16
N GLY A 266 17.08 21.97 -28.03
CA GLY A 266 17.20 22.65 -29.32
C GLY A 266 16.00 22.37 -30.23
N GLY A 267 15.30 23.42 -30.65
CA GLY A 267 14.14 23.32 -31.53
C GLY A 267 12.83 22.93 -30.84
N VAL A 268 12.82 22.87 -29.51
CA VAL A 268 11.62 22.72 -28.66
C VAL A 268 11.12 24.09 -28.25
N ASP A 269 9.80 24.29 -28.15
CA ASP A 269 9.17 25.48 -27.56
C ASP A 269 8.31 25.17 -26.33
N THR A 270 7.93 23.90 -26.15
CA THR A 270 7.08 23.46 -25.03
C THR A 270 7.63 22.19 -24.39
N VAL A 271 7.70 22.15 -23.06
CA VAL A 271 8.00 20.92 -22.31
C VAL A 271 6.73 20.41 -21.64
N VAL A 272 6.36 19.17 -21.93
CA VAL A 272 5.21 18.48 -21.32
C VAL A 272 5.73 17.55 -20.22
N VAL A 273 5.07 17.53 -19.07
CA VAL A 273 5.39 16.65 -17.94
C VAL A 273 4.24 15.69 -17.70
N ASP A 274 4.52 14.39 -17.72
CA ASP A 274 3.53 13.35 -17.45
C ASP A 274 4.15 12.16 -16.70
N LEU A 275 4.04 12.18 -15.37
CA LEU A 275 4.66 11.22 -14.46
C LEU A 275 3.74 10.88 -13.28
N GLN A 276 3.66 9.60 -12.91
CA GLN A 276 3.04 9.18 -11.67
C GLN A 276 4.05 9.25 -10.52
N ASP A 277 3.80 10.14 -9.56
CA ASP A 277 4.60 10.29 -8.33
C ASP A 277 4.14 9.32 -7.22
N ALA A 278 4.87 9.27 -6.10
CA ALA A 278 4.59 8.43 -4.92
C ALA A 278 3.89 9.17 -3.77
N GLY A 279 3.82 10.51 -3.80
CA GLY A 279 3.26 11.35 -2.74
C GLY A 279 4.19 11.56 -1.52
N ALA A 280 5.48 11.27 -1.69
CA ALA A 280 6.51 11.42 -0.68
C ALA A 280 7.60 12.40 -1.15
N ARG A 281 8.04 13.31 -0.28
CA ARG A 281 8.96 14.41 -0.61
C ARG A 281 10.25 13.97 -1.31
N PHE A 282 10.79 12.83 -0.90
CA PHE A 282 12.06 12.31 -1.41
C PHE A 282 11.90 11.38 -2.62
N TYR A 283 10.68 11.17 -3.11
CA TYR A 283 10.48 10.61 -4.45
C TYR A 283 10.80 11.69 -5.48
N THR A 284 11.81 11.46 -6.31
CA THR A 284 12.55 12.55 -6.97
C THR A 284 11.82 13.18 -8.17
N TYR A 285 10.66 12.68 -8.57
CA TYR A 285 9.96 13.16 -9.78
C TYR A 285 9.48 14.60 -9.64
N ALA A 286 9.04 15.01 -8.45
CA ALA A 286 8.72 16.42 -8.17
C ALA A 286 9.94 17.34 -8.34
N ALA A 287 11.13 16.91 -7.90
CA ALA A 287 12.36 17.67 -8.08
C ALA A 287 12.84 17.68 -9.54
N THR A 288 12.72 16.56 -10.26
CA THR A 288 13.01 16.49 -11.70
C THR A 288 12.11 17.45 -12.49
N MET A 289 10.80 17.47 -12.18
CA MET A 289 9.86 18.42 -12.77
C MET A 289 10.28 19.86 -12.51
N ALA A 290 10.62 20.22 -11.27
CA ALA A 290 11.06 21.57 -10.93
C ALA A 290 12.33 21.99 -11.68
N TYR A 291 13.32 21.09 -11.78
CA TYR A 291 14.56 21.33 -12.54
C TYR A 291 14.32 21.48 -14.04
N VAL A 292 13.35 20.76 -14.59
CA VAL A 292 12.89 20.97 -15.98
C VAL A 292 12.20 22.32 -16.13
N MET A 293 11.37 22.74 -15.17
CA MET A 293 10.73 24.05 -15.18
C MET A 293 11.74 25.20 -15.13
N GLU A 294 12.78 25.10 -14.28
CA GLU A 294 13.88 26.07 -14.24
C GLU A 294 14.57 26.18 -15.61
N ALA A 295 14.98 25.06 -16.19
CA ALA A 295 15.66 25.04 -17.48
C ALA A 295 14.77 25.54 -18.64
N ALA A 296 13.46 25.29 -18.56
CA ALA A 296 12.48 25.79 -19.52
C ALA A 296 12.30 27.31 -19.40
N ALA A 297 12.16 27.83 -18.17
CA ALA A 297 11.98 29.26 -17.90
C ALA A 297 13.19 30.09 -18.36
N GLU A 298 14.42 29.63 -18.11
CA GLU A 298 15.65 30.28 -18.60
C GLU A 298 15.68 30.49 -20.13
N ARG A 299 14.90 29.70 -20.87
CA ARG A 299 14.85 29.69 -22.34
C ARG A 299 13.55 30.24 -22.89
N GLY A 300 12.64 30.72 -22.03
CA GLY A 300 11.32 31.16 -22.43
C GLY A 300 10.46 30.05 -23.03
N LEU A 301 10.70 28.79 -22.66
CA LEU A 301 9.88 27.66 -23.08
C LEU A 301 8.64 27.56 -22.19
N ARG A 302 7.52 27.17 -22.80
CA ARG A 302 6.30 26.87 -22.07
C ARG A 302 6.42 25.52 -21.37
N VAL A 303 5.81 25.38 -20.19
CA VAL A 303 5.71 24.11 -19.46
C VAL A 303 4.25 23.73 -19.30
N VAL A 304 3.90 22.50 -19.65
CA VAL A 304 2.55 21.94 -19.49
C VAL A 304 2.63 20.69 -18.62
N VAL A 305 2.02 20.71 -17.44
CA VAL A 305 1.95 19.54 -16.55
C VAL A 305 0.62 18.81 -16.78
N LEU A 306 0.68 17.55 -17.22
CA LEU A 306 -0.46 16.66 -17.29
C LEU A 306 -0.64 16.05 -15.91
N ASP A 307 -1.60 16.56 -15.14
CA ASP A 307 -1.67 16.21 -13.73
C ASP A 307 -2.10 14.76 -13.51
N ARG A 308 -1.64 14.17 -12.40
CA ARG A 308 -1.92 12.79 -11.98
C ARG A 308 -2.33 12.72 -10.51
N PRO A 309 -3.17 11.75 -10.11
CA PRO A 309 -3.52 11.57 -8.70
C PRO A 309 -2.29 11.42 -7.80
N ASN A 310 -2.33 12.04 -6.62
CA ASN A 310 -1.43 11.63 -5.55
C ASN A 310 -1.87 10.22 -5.07
N PRO A 311 -1.01 9.20 -5.14
CA PRO A 311 -1.46 7.82 -4.97
C PRO A 311 -1.82 7.48 -3.52
N ILE A 312 -1.31 8.26 -2.58
CA ILE A 312 -1.57 8.17 -1.14
C ILE A 312 -2.42 9.34 -0.66
N THR A 313 -3.38 9.76 -1.49
CA THR A 313 -4.36 10.84 -1.24
C THR A 313 -3.76 12.25 -1.26
N GLY A 314 -4.59 13.26 -1.54
CA GLY A 314 -4.28 14.68 -1.34
C GLY A 314 -4.73 15.25 0.01
N ALA A 315 -5.43 14.46 0.83
CA ALA A 315 -6.00 14.91 2.09
C ALA A 315 -4.97 14.87 3.22
N ALA A 316 -4.27 13.75 3.38
CA ALA A 316 -3.35 13.54 4.47
C ALA A 316 -2.01 14.27 4.26
N VAL A 317 -1.55 14.91 5.33
CA VAL A 317 -0.22 15.50 5.47
C VAL A 317 0.41 14.87 6.70
N GLU A 318 1.71 14.56 6.63
CA GLU A 318 2.40 13.99 7.77
C GLU A 318 3.91 14.24 7.71
N GLY A 319 4.49 14.54 8.88
CA GLY A 319 5.93 14.54 9.07
C GLY A 319 6.53 15.92 9.23
N PRO A 320 7.81 15.98 9.63
CA PRO A 320 8.50 17.24 9.77
C PRO A 320 8.71 17.89 8.39
N LEU A 321 8.76 19.22 8.39
CA LEU A 321 9.26 19.96 7.25
C LEU A 321 10.74 19.65 7.03
N LEU A 322 11.16 19.76 5.78
CA LEU A 322 12.58 19.70 5.42
C LEU A 322 13.28 21.00 5.85
N ASP A 323 14.38 20.87 6.57
CA ASP A 323 15.26 21.97 6.93
C ASP A 323 15.89 22.59 5.68
N ASP A 324 16.09 23.91 5.67
CA ASP A 324 16.53 24.64 4.48
C ASP A 324 17.89 24.15 3.94
N ASP A 325 18.81 23.76 4.83
CA ASP A 325 20.13 23.24 4.48
C ASP A 325 20.12 21.79 3.96
N GLN A 326 18.98 21.09 4.10
CA GLN A 326 18.76 19.75 3.54
C GLN A 326 18.08 19.80 2.16
N THR A 327 17.80 21.00 1.62
CA THR A 327 17.18 21.14 0.31
C THR A 327 18.08 20.61 -0.82
N GLY A 328 17.47 19.97 -1.82
CA GLY A 328 18.19 19.36 -2.93
C GLY A 328 17.31 18.44 -3.77
N PHE A 329 17.95 17.47 -4.44
CA PHE A 329 17.24 16.59 -5.38
C PHE A 329 16.23 15.65 -4.71
N THR A 330 16.41 15.33 -3.43
CA THR A 330 15.48 14.51 -2.63
C THR A 330 14.54 15.36 -1.78
N GLY A 331 14.43 16.66 -2.07
CA GLY A 331 13.68 17.62 -1.27
C GLY A 331 13.82 19.02 -1.83
N TYR A 332 13.06 19.32 -2.89
CA TYR A 332 13.23 20.55 -3.65
C TYR A 332 12.90 21.82 -2.84
N LEU A 333 11.95 21.72 -1.92
CA LEU A 333 11.44 22.81 -1.09
C LEU A 333 11.16 22.27 0.34
N PRO A 334 11.10 23.12 1.38
CA PRO A 334 10.66 22.74 2.73
C PRO A 334 9.23 22.17 2.80
N LEU A 335 9.06 20.93 2.35
CA LEU A 335 7.81 20.17 2.35
C LEU A 335 7.79 19.18 3.53
N PRO A 336 6.62 18.81 4.07
CA PRO A 336 6.48 17.63 4.92
C PRO A 336 6.86 16.36 4.16
N VAL A 337 7.23 15.30 4.88
CA VAL A 337 7.55 13.99 4.27
C VAL A 337 6.41 13.48 3.40
N ARG A 338 5.17 13.46 3.91
CA ARG A 338 3.94 13.25 3.14
C ARG A 338 3.28 14.61 2.92
N HIS A 339 3.45 15.17 1.72
CA HIS A 339 3.04 16.55 1.41
C HIS A 339 1.56 16.68 0.99
N GLY A 340 0.96 15.60 0.48
CA GLY A 340 -0.45 15.51 0.10
C GLY A 340 -0.86 16.43 -1.05
N MET A 341 -0.02 16.59 -2.07
CA MET A 341 -0.30 17.41 -3.27
C MET A 341 -0.07 16.60 -4.54
N THR A 342 -0.73 16.95 -5.65
CA THR A 342 -0.41 16.39 -6.97
C THR A 342 0.84 17.05 -7.57
N LEU A 343 1.38 16.50 -8.67
CA LEU A 343 2.51 17.16 -9.37
C LEU A 343 2.09 18.50 -9.96
N GLY A 344 0.86 18.63 -10.48
CA GLY A 344 0.33 19.92 -10.96
C GLY A 344 0.25 20.98 -9.87
N GLU A 345 -0.23 20.62 -8.67
CA GLU A 345 -0.26 21.51 -7.52
C GLU A 345 1.16 21.88 -7.04
N LEU A 346 2.09 20.91 -7.00
CA LEU A 346 3.49 21.16 -6.67
C LEU A 346 4.18 22.06 -7.70
N ALA A 347 3.89 21.91 -8.99
CA ALA A 347 4.42 22.79 -10.03
C ALA A 347 3.99 24.24 -9.80
N ARG A 348 2.71 24.49 -9.48
CA ARG A 348 2.21 25.83 -9.16
C ARG A 348 2.92 26.41 -7.93
N LEU A 349 3.08 25.62 -6.88
CA LEU A 349 3.77 26.02 -5.65
C LEU A 349 5.24 26.35 -5.93
N PHE A 350 5.96 25.47 -6.64
CA PHE A 350 7.38 25.67 -6.97
C PHE A 350 7.58 26.88 -7.87
N ASN A 351 6.73 27.08 -8.88
CA ASN A 351 6.86 28.22 -9.79
C ASN A 351 6.72 29.56 -9.05
N ALA A 352 5.79 29.62 -8.09
CA ALA A 352 5.54 30.82 -7.30
C ALA A 352 6.62 31.05 -6.22
N GLU A 353 6.88 30.06 -5.38
CA GLU A 353 7.73 30.25 -4.19
C GLU A 353 9.23 30.23 -4.47
N ARG A 354 9.64 29.66 -5.60
CA ARG A 354 11.03 29.74 -6.07
C ARG A 354 11.22 30.78 -7.16
N GLU A 355 10.16 31.54 -7.48
CA GLU A 355 10.17 32.57 -8.52
C GLU A 355 10.77 32.05 -9.85
N ILE A 356 10.44 30.80 -10.21
CA ILE A 356 11.03 30.13 -11.38
C ILE A 356 10.72 30.92 -12.66
N GLY A 357 9.55 31.56 -12.73
CA GLY A 357 9.16 32.37 -13.87
C GLY A 357 8.79 31.55 -15.11
N ALA A 358 8.48 30.26 -14.96
CA ALA A 358 8.03 29.42 -16.05
C ALA A 358 6.64 29.86 -16.53
N GLN A 359 6.43 29.89 -17.85
CA GLN A 359 5.10 29.95 -18.44
C GLN A 359 4.42 28.58 -18.25
N LEU A 360 3.82 28.39 -17.08
CA LEU A 360 3.26 27.14 -16.61
C LEU A 360 1.76 27.04 -16.88
N ASP A 361 1.35 25.98 -17.55
CA ASP A 361 -0.02 25.50 -17.59
C ASP A 361 -0.11 24.12 -16.92
N VAL A 362 -1.25 23.85 -16.28
CA VAL A 362 -1.57 22.53 -15.73
C VAL A 362 -2.86 22.07 -16.39
N VAL A 363 -2.86 20.86 -16.93
CA VAL A 363 -4.08 20.17 -17.35
C VAL A 363 -4.60 19.38 -16.14
N PRO A 364 -5.65 19.88 -15.45
CA PRO A 364 -6.10 19.27 -14.21
C PRO A 364 -6.82 17.94 -14.46
N LEU A 365 -6.84 17.10 -13.43
CA LEU A 365 -7.66 15.90 -13.36
C LEU A 365 -9.14 16.26 -13.44
N ARG A 366 -9.95 15.39 -14.04
CA ARG A 366 -11.41 15.42 -13.89
C ARG A 366 -11.87 14.22 -13.07
N GLY A 367 -12.75 14.47 -12.10
CA GLY A 367 -13.35 13.44 -11.26
C GLY A 367 -12.49 12.95 -10.09
N TRP A 368 -11.22 13.40 -9.96
CA TRP A 368 -10.41 13.11 -8.78
C TRP A 368 -10.86 13.95 -7.59
N ARG A 369 -10.79 13.36 -6.39
CA ARG A 369 -10.98 14.04 -5.12
C ARG A 369 -9.80 13.72 -4.22
N ARG A 370 -9.44 14.66 -3.36
CA ARG A 370 -8.28 14.55 -2.47
C ARG A 370 -8.33 13.36 -1.52
N ASP A 371 -9.51 12.84 -1.21
CA ASP A 371 -9.73 11.69 -0.32
C ASP A 371 -9.55 10.33 -1.03
N LEU A 372 -9.45 10.31 -2.36
CA LEU A 372 -9.30 9.07 -3.12
C LEU A 372 -7.86 8.54 -3.05
N TRP A 373 -7.76 7.26 -2.74
CA TRP A 373 -6.57 6.44 -3.01
C TRP A 373 -6.46 6.12 -4.50
N PHE A 374 -5.24 5.81 -4.97
CA PHE A 374 -5.02 5.52 -6.38
C PHE A 374 -5.93 4.39 -6.91
N ASP A 375 -6.06 3.30 -6.16
CA ASP A 375 -6.86 2.13 -6.56
C ASP A 375 -8.38 2.39 -6.53
N GLU A 376 -8.82 3.52 -5.99
CA GLU A 376 -10.22 3.98 -6.02
C GLU A 376 -10.52 4.89 -7.22
N THR A 377 -9.51 5.30 -7.98
CA THR A 377 -9.67 6.20 -9.14
C THR A 377 -10.20 5.48 -10.38
N GLY A 378 -10.07 4.16 -10.44
CA GLY A 378 -10.33 3.35 -11.62
C GLY A 378 -9.20 3.37 -12.66
N LEU A 379 -8.05 3.98 -12.35
CA LEU A 379 -6.85 3.95 -13.18
C LEU A 379 -6.02 2.68 -12.91
N THR A 380 -5.30 2.22 -13.92
CA THR A 380 -4.39 1.08 -13.80
C THR A 380 -3.10 1.51 -13.10
N TRP A 381 -2.74 0.82 -12.01
CA TRP A 381 -1.44 1.02 -11.38
C TRP A 381 -0.33 0.44 -12.26
N VAL A 382 0.64 1.29 -12.60
CA VAL A 382 1.88 0.88 -13.23
C VAL A 382 3.02 1.35 -12.35
N ASP A 383 3.91 0.43 -12.01
CA ASP A 383 5.04 0.65 -11.11
C ASP A 383 5.83 1.91 -11.53
N PRO A 384 5.82 3.00 -10.73
CA PRO A 384 6.63 4.17 -11.03
C PRO A 384 8.12 3.92 -10.81
N SER A 385 8.50 2.90 -10.02
CA SER A 385 9.89 2.45 -9.85
C SER A 385 9.96 0.94 -9.63
N PRO A 386 11.14 0.29 -9.76
CA PRO A 386 11.28 -1.15 -9.60
C PRO A 386 10.86 -1.68 -8.23
N ASN A 387 10.80 -0.83 -7.22
CA ASN A 387 10.52 -1.18 -5.83
C ASN A 387 9.21 -0.60 -5.31
N LEU A 388 8.44 0.15 -6.12
CA LEU A 388 7.11 0.65 -5.77
C LEU A 388 6.06 0.01 -6.68
N ARG A 389 5.63 -1.20 -6.32
CA ARG A 389 4.83 -2.10 -7.17
C ARG A 389 3.36 -2.16 -6.78
N THR A 390 3.00 -1.62 -5.62
CA THR A 390 1.63 -1.62 -5.11
C THR A 390 1.30 -0.32 -4.39
N VAL A 391 0.01 0.01 -4.32
CA VAL A 391 -0.49 1.15 -3.51
C VAL A 391 -0.16 0.95 -2.02
N THR A 392 -0.11 -0.29 -1.53
CA THR A 392 0.35 -0.60 -0.16
C THR A 392 1.80 -0.16 0.06
N GLN A 393 2.68 -0.40 -0.92
CA GLN A 393 4.07 0.04 -0.86
C GLN A 393 4.17 1.56 -0.90
N ALA A 394 3.35 2.22 -1.75
CA ALA A 394 3.23 3.68 -1.74
C ALA A 394 2.78 4.22 -0.38
N ALA A 395 1.83 3.56 0.28
CA ALA A 395 1.34 3.97 1.61
C ALA A 395 2.42 3.87 2.70
N LEU A 396 3.30 2.87 2.64
CA LEU A 396 4.39 2.67 3.61
C LEU A 396 5.65 3.48 3.28
N TYR A 397 5.87 3.78 2.00
CA TYR A 397 7.10 4.42 1.50
C TYR A 397 7.49 5.71 2.22
N PRO A 398 6.59 6.66 2.58
CA PRO A 398 6.96 7.85 3.33
C PRO A 398 7.70 7.55 4.64
N GLY A 399 7.31 6.46 5.33
CA GLY A 399 7.88 6.06 6.62
C GLY A 399 9.08 5.13 6.52
N ILE A 400 9.04 4.19 5.57
CA ILE A 400 10.12 3.20 5.43
C ILE A 400 11.25 3.73 4.56
N GLY A 401 10.92 4.50 3.52
CA GLY A 401 11.90 5.18 2.67
C GLY A 401 12.70 6.24 3.44
N MET A 402 12.09 6.98 4.37
CA MET A 402 12.83 8.03 5.12
C MET A 402 13.98 7.49 5.98
N ILE A 403 13.91 6.22 6.40
CA ILE A 403 14.97 5.56 7.18
C ILE A 403 15.90 4.69 6.33
N GLU A 404 15.69 4.61 5.01
CA GLU A 404 16.44 3.71 4.12
C GLU A 404 17.90 4.12 3.91
N GLY A 405 18.26 5.36 4.28
CA GLY A 405 19.65 5.84 4.24
C GLY A 405 20.55 5.18 5.28
N ALA A 406 19.99 4.62 6.36
CA ALA A 406 20.73 3.84 7.33
C ALA A 406 21.20 2.50 6.76
N ASN A 407 22.06 1.81 7.49
CA ASN A 407 22.48 0.44 7.19
C ASN A 407 21.37 -0.58 7.47
N LEU A 408 20.23 -0.47 6.78
CA LEU A 408 19.03 -1.29 6.96
C LEU A 408 18.51 -1.75 5.60
N SER A 409 18.20 -3.05 5.46
CA SER A 409 17.45 -3.51 4.29
C SER A 409 15.99 -3.12 4.46
N VAL A 410 15.44 -2.36 3.51
CA VAL A 410 13.99 -2.03 3.44
C VAL A 410 13.23 -2.97 2.50
N GLY A 411 13.73 -4.20 2.32
CA GLY A 411 13.08 -5.23 1.50
C GLY A 411 13.30 -5.09 0.00
N ARG A 412 14.15 -4.17 -0.47
CA ARG A 412 14.61 -4.15 -1.87
C ARG A 412 15.24 -5.50 -2.24
N GLY A 413 15.00 -5.95 -3.48
CA GLY A 413 15.40 -7.30 -3.90
C GLY A 413 14.60 -8.44 -3.27
N THR A 414 13.43 -8.15 -2.68
CA THR A 414 12.44 -9.17 -2.27
C THR A 414 11.15 -9.02 -3.08
N ASP A 415 10.16 -9.87 -2.79
CA ASP A 415 8.82 -9.83 -3.37
C ASP A 415 7.99 -8.61 -2.90
N THR A 416 8.30 -8.06 -1.71
CA THR A 416 7.51 -7.00 -1.07
C THR A 416 8.41 -5.89 -0.49
N PRO A 417 9.12 -5.12 -1.35
CA PRO A 417 9.90 -3.97 -0.92
C PRO A 417 9.04 -2.97 -0.13
N PHE A 418 9.64 -2.31 0.87
CA PHE A 418 9.00 -1.37 1.82
C PHE A 418 7.91 -1.96 2.73
N GLU A 419 7.41 -3.17 2.47
CA GLU A 419 6.52 -3.90 3.39
C GLU A 419 7.32 -4.73 4.39
N ARG A 420 8.65 -4.81 4.27
CA ARG A 420 9.51 -5.48 5.23
C ARG A 420 10.82 -4.72 5.40
N LEU A 421 11.42 -4.84 6.56
CA LEU A 421 12.73 -4.26 6.86
C LEU A 421 13.50 -5.11 7.87
N GLY A 422 14.82 -5.05 7.83
CA GLY A 422 15.69 -5.78 8.75
C GLY A 422 17.17 -5.69 8.40
N ALA A 423 17.98 -6.28 9.26
CA ALA A 423 19.42 -6.41 9.10
C ALA A 423 19.92 -7.66 9.84
N PRO A 424 21.17 -8.10 9.62
CA PRO A 424 21.72 -9.25 10.36
C PRO A 424 21.80 -9.04 11.88
N TRP A 425 21.90 -7.78 12.32
CA TRP A 425 22.00 -7.38 13.73
C TRP A 425 20.65 -7.08 14.38
N VAL A 426 19.56 -6.99 13.61
CA VAL A 426 18.21 -6.75 14.13
C VAL A 426 17.64 -8.02 14.72
N ASP A 427 17.04 -7.95 15.90
CA ASP A 427 16.13 -8.99 16.37
C ASP A 427 14.67 -8.58 16.11
N GLY A 428 14.12 -9.17 15.05
CA GLY A 428 12.78 -8.90 14.54
C GLY A 428 11.65 -9.24 15.50
N THR A 429 11.86 -10.17 16.45
CA THR A 429 10.83 -10.53 17.44
C THR A 429 10.65 -9.39 18.42
N ALA A 430 11.75 -8.92 19.02
CA ALA A 430 11.71 -7.78 19.92
C ALA A 430 11.20 -6.50 19.22
N LEU A 431 11.61 -6.26 17.97
CA LEU A 431 11.14 -5.11 17.20
C LEU A 431 9.62 -5.20 16.94
N ALA A 432 9.11 -6.35 16.51
CA ALA A 432 7.68 -6.55 16.30
C ALA A 432 6.87 -6.40 17.59
N GLU A 433 7.36 -6.94 18.71
CA GLU A 433 6.73 -6.81 20.02
C GLU A 433 6.68 -5.35 20.48
N ARG A 434 7.80 -4.62 20.37
CA ARG A 434 7.91 -3.19 20.69
C ARG A 434 6.89 -2.37 19.89
N LEU A 435 6.85 -2.55 18.56
CA LEU A 435 5.94 -1.80 17.69
C LEU A 435 4.46 -2.16 17.93
N ASN A 436 4.14 -3.45 18.11
CA ASN A 436 2.76 -3.86 18.38
C ASN A 436 2.27 -3.38 19.76
N ALA A 437 3.16 -3.25 20.75
CA ALA A 437 2.84 -2.69 22.06
C ALA A 437 2.44 -1.20 21.98
N ARG A 438 2.93 -0.46 20.97
CA ARG A 438 2.54 0.93 20.69
C ARG A 438 1.12 1.08 20.18
N ARG A 439 0.47 -0.01 19.74
CA ARG A 439 -0.89 -0.02 19.19
C ARG A 439 -1.07 1.00 18.07
N LEU A 440 -0.10 1.09 17.17
CA LEU A 440 -0.15 1.99 16.03
C LEU A 440 -1.42 1.69 15.19
N PRO A 441 -2.24 2.72 14.88
CA PRO A 441 -3.41 2.53 14.03
C PRO A 441 -3.00 2.10 12.61
N GLY A 442 -3.79 1.24 11.99
CA GLY A 442 -3.62 0.91 10.58
C GLY A 442 -2.47 -0.04 10.22
N VAL A 443 -1.63 -0.45 11.17
CA VAL A 443 -0.47 -1.32 10.89
C VAL A 443 -0.20 -2.35 11.97
N ARG A 444 0.30 -3.53 11.57
CA ARG A 444 0.84 -4.56 12.46
C ARG A 444 2.20 -5.02 11.96
N ALA A 445 3.11 -5.29 12.89
CA ALA A 445 4.43 -5.84 12.59
C ALA A 445 4.48 -7.33 12.95
N TYR A 446 5.14 -8.14 12.12
CA TYR A 446 5.40 -9.55 12.39
C TYR A 446 6.88 -9.86 12.18
N PRO A 447 7.51 -10.66 13.05
CA PRO A 447 8.90 -11.04 12.85
C PRO A 447 9.05 -11.87 11.57
N VAL A 448 10.11 -11.60 10.82
CA VAL A 448 10.44 -12.32 9.57
C VAL A 448 11.95 -12.46 9.43
N THR A 449 12.36 -13.55 8.77
CA THR A 449 13.72 -13.71 8.25
C THR A 449 13.66 -13.68 6.74
N PHE A 450 14.56 -12.92 6.11
CA PHE A 450 14.63 -12.83 4.66
C PHE A 450 16.06 -12.55 4.20
N THR A 451 16.37 -12.89 2.95
CA THR A 451 17.66 -12.57 2.32
C THR A 451 17.37 -11.67 1.14
N PRO A 452 17.70 -10.35 1.20
CA PRO A 452 17.47 -9.46 0.07
C PRO A 452 18.42 -9.77 -1.08
N ALA A 453 17.96 -9.63 -2.32
CA ALA A 453 18.82 -9.78 -3.50
C ALA A 453 19.53 -8.47 -3.91
N ALA A 454 19.16 -7.34 -3.32
CA ALA A 454 19.67 -6.01 -3.66
C ALA A 454 19.66 -5.08 -2.44
N GLY A 455 20.39 -3.97 -2.51
CA GLY A 455 20.52 -3.00 -1.43
C GLY A 455 21.41 -3.49 -0.28
N PRO A 456 21.32 -2.85 0.91
CA PRO A 456 22.07 -3.28 2.09
C PRO A 456 21.84 -4.76 2.40
N TYR A 457 22.92 -5.46 2.73
CA TYR A 457 22.93 -6.89 3.08
C TYR A 457 22.47 -7.83 1.96
N ALA A 458 22.61 -7.43 0.69
CA ALA A 458 22.35 -8.30 -0.46
C ALA A 458 23.08 -9.65 -0.32
N GLY A 459 22.33 -10.76 -0.43
CA GLY A 459 22.85 -12.12 -0.27
C GLY A 459 23.08 -12.56 1.18
N GLN A 460 22.83 -11.71 2.18
CA GLN A 460 22.99 -12.01 3.59
C GLN A 460 21.63 -12.15 4.30
N ALA A 461 21.50 -13.18 5.15
CA ALA A 461 20.27 -13.38 5.92
C ALA A 461 20.06 -12.22 6.91
N CYS A 462 18.87 -11.61 6.84
CA CYS A 462 18.41 -10.54 7.72
C CYS A 462 17.27 -11.05 8.59
N SER A 463 17.28 -10.64 9.86
CA SER A 463 16.14 -10.74 10.76
C SER A 463 15.48 -9.37 10.86
N GLY A 464 14.16 -9.31 11.03
CA GLY A 464 13.44 -8.05 10.99
C GLY A 464 11.94 -8.23 11.05
N ILE A 465 11.20 -7.30 10.45
CA ILE A 465 9.75 -7.27 10.50
C ILE A 465 9.13 -7.19 9.11
N HIS A 466 7.95 -7.79 8.95
CA HIS A 466 7.01 -7.53 7.88
C HIS A 466 5.83 -6.71 8.43
N LEU A 467 5.43 -5.69 7.69
CA LEU A 467 4.38 -4.74 8.03
C LEU A 467 3.11 -5.09 7.25
N ILE A 468 2.02 -5.33 7.97
CA ILE A 468 0.69 -5.53 7.38
C ILE A 468 -0.12 -4.27 7.62
N VAL A 469 -0.53 -3.61 6.54
CA VAL A 469 -1.49 -2.50 6.61
C VAL A 469 -2.89 -3.08 6.85
N THR A 470 -3.46 -2.80 8.02
CA THR A 470 -4.79 -3.29 8.43
C THR A 470 -5.89 -2.27 8.15
N ASP A 471 -5.53 -0.99 8.09
CA ASP A 471 -6.41 0.14 7.76
C ASP A 471 -5.53 1.27 7.23
N ARG A 472 -5.65 1.58 5.94
CA ARG A 472 -4.79 2.55 5.26
C ARG A 472 -5.13 4.00 5.60
N ASP A 473 -6.37 4.29 6.00
CA ASP A 473 -6.82 5.65 6.34
C ASP A 473 -6.37 6.02 7.76
N ALA A 474 -6.31 5.04 8.65
CA ALA A 474 -5.75 5.19 9.98
C ALA A 474 -4.21 5.20 10.00
N LEU A 475 -3.55 4.70 8.94
CA LEU A 475 -2.10 4.63 8.87
C LEU A 475 -1.46 6.03 8.96
N ARG A 476 -0.40 6.10 9.77
CA ARG A 476 0.50 7.26 9.88
C ARG A 476 1.93 6.79 9.56
N PRO A 477 2.28 6.69 8.26
CA PRO A 477 3.55 6.08 7.85
C PRO A 477 4.78 6.81 8.40
N VAL A 478 4.80 8.13 8.46
CA VAL A 478 5.98 8.87 8.94
C VAL A 478 6.20 8.63 10.43
N ARG A 479 5.11 8.64 11.23
CA ARG A 479 5.17 8.22 12.63
C ARG A 479 5.68 6.78 12.76
N LEU A 480 5.20 5.85 11.93
CA LEU A 480 5.69 4.48 11.92
C LEU A 480 7.21 4.41 11.67
N GLY A 481 7.73 5.19 10.71
CA GLY A 481 9.17 5.32 10.43
C GLY A 481 9.96 5.78 11.66
N VAL A 482 9.47 6.79 12.37
CA VAL A 482 10.08 7.29 13.62
C VAL A 482 10.01 6.24 14.74
N GLU A 483 8.89 5.53 14.90
CA GLU A 483 8.76 4.44 15.89
C GLU A 483 9.75 3.30 15.61
N ILE A 484 10.00 2.97 14.34
CA ILE A 484 11.02 2.00 13.93
C ILE A 484 12.43 2.51 14.21
N ALA A 485 12.75 3.73 13.78
CA ALA A 485 14.07 4.33 13.99
C ALA A 485 14.43 4.41 15.48
N ALA A 486 13.50 4.85 16.32
CA ALA A 486 13.72 4.95 17.76
C ALA A 486 13.92 3.57 18.39
N ALA A 487 13.11 2.57 18.02
CA ALA A 487 13.26 1.21 18.53
C ALA A 487 14.59 0.55 18.11
N LEU A 488 15.06 0.82 16.88
CA LEU A 488 16.35 0.34 16.40
C LEU A 488 17.50 1.05 17.11
N HIS A 489 17.43 2.37 17.27
CA HIS A 489 18.46 3.16 17.95
C HIS A 489 18.57 2.79 19.44
N GLU A 490 17.44 2.65 20.15
CA GLU A 490 17.37 2.28 21.56
C GLU A 490 18.12 0.96 21.86
N ARG A 491 18.03 -0.02 20.94
CA ARG A 491 18.55 -1.37 21.16
C ARG A 491 19.86 -1.68 20.45
N HIS A 492 20.11 -1.01 19.33
CA HIS A 492 21.21 -1.26 18.41
C HIS A 492 21.93 0.03 18.02
N GLY A 493 21.94 1.06 18.89
CA GLY A 493 22.49 2.38 18.56
C GLY A 493 23.99 2.40 18.22
N ALA A 494 24.75 1.36 18.60
CA ALA A 494 26.15 1.21 18.18
C ALA A 494 26.27 0.71 16.72
N GLU A 495 25.29 -0.05 16.24
CA GLU A 495 25.25 -0.58 14.88
C GLU A 495 24.39 0.26 13.92
N PHE A 496 23.31 0.87 14.39
CA PHE A 496 22.34 1.57 13.57
C PHE A 496 22.85 2.97 13.18
N GLU A 497 23.17 3.14 11.90
CA GLU A 497 23.69 4.39 11.33
C GLU A 497 22.59 5.46 11.16
N ILE A 498 22.00 5.91 12.27
CA ILE A 498 20.83 6.80 12.27
C ILE A 498 21.11 8.15 11.59
N ASP A 499 22.32 8.69 11.69
CA ASP A 499 22.74 9.94 11.04
C ASP A 499 22.50 9.92 9.53
N ARG A 500 22.64 8.76 8.88
CA ARG A 500 22.44 8.63 7.44
C ARG A 500 20.98 8.76 7.02
N THR A 501 20.04 8.74 7.96
CA THR A 501 18.61 8.99 7.69
C THR A 501 18.30 10.48 7.49
N LEU A 502 19.17 11.39 7.99
CA LEU A 502 18.91 12.84 8.00
C LEU A 502 18.50 13.38 6.64
N ARG A 503 19.14 12.91 5.56
CA ARG A 503 18.87 13.40 4.20
C ARG A 503 17.42 13.17 3.75
N LEU A 504 16.81 12.04 4.13
CA LEU A 504 15.45 11.69 3.69
C LEU A 504 14.41 12.05 4.74
N LEU A 505 14.74 11.92 6.03
CA LEU A 505 13.97 12.45 7.16
C LEU A 505 13.82 13.97 7.07
N GLY A 506 14.91 14.66 6.74
CA GLY A 506 14.98 16.08 6.42
C GLY A 506 14.92 17.04 7.59
N SER A 507 14.88 16.56 8.84
CA SER A 507 14.77 17.40 10.04
C SER A 507 15.80 16.98 11.07
N LEU A 508 16.77 17.85 11.32
CA LEU A 508 17.80 17.66 12.33
C LEU A 508 17.18 17.63 13.73
N GLU A 509 16.19 18.48 14.00
CA GLU A 509 15.44 18.45 15.27
C GLU A 509 14.78 17.08 15.50
N THR A 510 14.09 16.56 14.49
CA THR A 510 13.44 15.24 14.60
C THR A 510 14.48 14.13 14.84
N LEU A 511 15.61 14.17 14.13
CA LEU A 511 16.71 13.22 14.31
C LEU A 511 17.26 13.26 15.75
N GLN A 512 17.62 14.46 16.22
CA GLN A 512 18.17 14.66 17.56
C GLN A 512 17.21 14.21 18.67
N ARG A 513 15.90 14.37 18.47
CA ARG A 513 14.89 13.88 19.41
C ARG A 513 14.80 12.36 19.43
N ILE A 514 14.95 11.69 18.27
CA ILE A 514 15.05 10.22 18.22
C ILE A 514 16.29 9.74 18.96
N GLU A 515 17.45 10.37 18.72
CA GLU A 515 18.71 10.05 19.40
C GLU A 515 18.66 10.33 20.90
N GLY A 516 17.98 11.40 21.30
CA GLY A 516 17.74 11.77 22.69
C GLY A 516 16.79 10.82 23.44
N GLY A 517 16.13 9.90 22.74
CA GLY A 517 15.19 8.94 23.32
C GLY A 517 13.81 9.51 23.64
N ASP A 518 13.43 10.63 23.00
CA ASP A 518 12.06 11.16 23.11
C ASP A 518 11.04 10.12 22.65
N ASP A 519 9.85 10.11 23.28
CA ASP A 519 8.76 9.22 22.85
C ASP A 519 8.33 9.56 21.41
N PRO A 520 8.36 8.59 20.46
CA PRO A 520 7.98 8.84 19.06
C PRO A 520 6.61 9.47 18.86
N ALA A 521 5.65 9.24 19.76
CA ALA A 521 4.34 9.90 19.68
C ALA A 521 4.43 11.39 20.04
N ALA A 522 5.30 11.78 20.97
CA ALA A 522 5.57 13.17 21.29
C ALA A 522 6.40 13.87 20.20
N ILE A 523 7.28 13.15 19.51
CA ILE A 523 7.96 13.65 18.31
C ILE A 523 6.92 13.95 17.22
N ALA A 524 6.07 12.96 16.90
CA ALA A 524 5.04 13.12 15.87
C ALA A 524 4.02 14.23 16.21
N ALA A 525 3.61 14.35 17.47
CA ALA A 525 2.74 15.43 17.92
C ALA A 525 3.39 16.82 17.79
N GLY A 526 4.72 16.90 17.85
CA GLY A 526 5.47 18.14 17.66
C GLY A 526 5.32 18.74 16.27
N TRP A 527 5.03 17.93 15.25
CA TRP A 527 4.90 18.42 13.87
C TRP A 527 3.57 19.13 13.60
N THR A 528 2.55 18.97 14.46
CA THR A 528 1.19 19.46 14.19
C THR A 528 1.15 20.94 13.82
N ALA A 529 1.92 21.80 14.50
CA ALA A 529 1.96 23.22 14.17
C ALA A 529 2.53 23.48 12.76
N ALA A 530 3.61 22.78 12.39
CA ALA A 530 4.23 22.89 11.07
C ALA A 530 3.34 22.29 9.97
N GLU A 531 2.64 21.19 10.26
CA GLU A 531 1.66 20.58 9.36
C GLU A 531 0.47 21.54 9.10
N GLN A 532 -0.04 22.23 10.13
CA GLN A 532 -1.09 23.24 9.95
C GLN A 532 -0.59 24.46 9.14
N ALA A 533 0.64 24.91 9.41
CA ALA A 533 1.26 25.96 8.60
C ALA A 533 1.42 25.54 7.14
N TRP A 534 1.79 24.28 6.89
CA TRP A 534 1.86 23.70 5.54
C TRP A 534 0.49 23.67 4.85
N LEU A 535 -0.57 23.25 5.56
CA LEU A 535 -1.93 23.25 5.03
C LEU A 535 -2.35 24.65 4.58
N ALA A 536 -2.03 25.69 5.35
CA ALA A 536 -2.28 27.08 4.98
C ALA A 536 -1.42 27.53 3.79
N ARG A 537 -0.12 27.20 3.80
CA ARG A 537 0.84 27.55 2.74
C ARG A 537 0.46 26.95 1.39
N ARG A 538 0.02 25.68 1.35
CA ARG A 538 -0.32 25.00 0.10
C ARG A 538 -1.66 25.44 -0.51
N ALA A 539 -2.56 26.01 0.29
CA ALA A 539 -3.95 26.29 -0.10
C ALA A 539 -4.10 27.11 -1.40
N PRO A 540 -3.31 28.18 -1.65
CA PRO A 540 -3.42 28.97 -2.89
C PRO A 540 -3.05 28.20 -4.17
N TYR A 541 -2.34 27.09 -4.03
CA TYR A 541 -1.81 26.31 -5.16
C TYR A 541 -2.65 25.07 -5.49
N LEU A 542 -3.61 24.72 -4.62
CA LEU A 542 -4.46 23.55 -4.81
C LEU A 542 -5.35 23.70 -6.06
N LEU A 543 -5.63 22.56 -6.69
CA LEU A 543 -6.51 22.44 -7.86
C LEU A 543 -7.80 21.68 -7.53
N TYR A 544 -7.79 20.91 -6.44
CA TYR A 544 -8.86 19.98 -6.05
C TYR A 544 -9.21 20.08 -4.57
#